data_AF-A0A1H2X5W9-F1
#
_entry.id   AF-A0A1H2X5W9-F1
#
_cell.length_a   1.000
_cell.length_b   1.000
_cell.length_c   1.000
_cell.angle_alpha   90.00
_cell.angle_beta   90.00
_cell.angle_gamma   90.00
#
_symmetry.space_group_name_H-M   'P 1'
#
loop_
_entity.id
_entity.type
_entity.pdbx_description
1 polymer ?
#
loop_
_entity_poly.entity_id
_entity_poly.type
_entity_poly.pdbx_seq_one_letter_code
_entity_poly.pdbx_strand_id
1 'polypeptide(L)'
;MKKITIIIKNTQGNVTTLWVASLPVFAILFMFIGSLAVAWMSHSNSQVAGDAASLAATKKMDGWISGDLAAWLDLHKDNYQEAMGNDAKREAFIRWSVARHRGELVRVVKKYVDKHGAKGKGLITSRSGRLEVQAGTPFKSILAKEYFVKYDIRGSGSGPSRYYLDGISDGAVHVKYNR
;
A
#
# COMPACT_ATOMS: atom_id res chain seq x y z
N MET A 1 68.30 45.59 -12.76
CA MET A 1 66.88 45.75 -13.16
C MET A 1 66.22 44.36 -13.19
N LYS A 2 65.34 44.04 -12.24
CA LYS A 2 64.59 42.76 -12.21
C LYS A 2 63.32 42.89 -13.05
N LYS A 3 63.18 42.08 -14.11
CA LYS A 3 61.91 41.96 -14.86
C LYS A 3 60.94 41.11 -14.03
N ILE A 4 59.83 41.71 -13.63
CA ILE A 4 58.70 41.01 -13.01
C ILE A 4 57.88 40.39 -14.15
N THR A 5 57.95 39.08 -14.30
CA THR A 5 57.12 38.34 -15.25
C THR A 5 55.74 38.17 -14.64
N ILE A 6 54.75 38.93 -15.12
CA ILE A 6 53.35 38.78 -14.73
C ILE A 6 52.84 37.51 -15.43
N ILE A 7 52.70 36.42 -14.69
CA ILE A 7 52.01 35.21 -15.15
C ILE A 7 50.52 35.52 -15.14
N ILE A 8 49.96 35.91 -16.29
CA ILE A 8 48.51 36.02 -16.47
C ILE A 8 47.95 34.60 -16.48
N LYS A 9 47.45 34.15 -15.32
CA LYS A 9 46.82 32.84 -15.16
C LYS A 9 45.47 32.89 -15.88
N ASN A 10 45.36 32.20 -17.01
CA ASN A 10 44.15 32.11 -17.83
C ASN A 10 43.02 31.39 -17.05
N THR A 11 42.23 32.14 -16.29
CA THR A 11 41.15 31.65 -15.40
C THR A 11 39.83 31.40 -16.13
N GLN A 12 39.61 32.00 -17.31
CA GLN A 12 38.35 31.87 -18.05
C GLN A 12 38.14 30.48 -18.65
N GLY A 13 39.22 29.81 -19.09
CA GLY A 13 39.15 28.43 -19.55
C GLY A 13 38.72 27.47 -18.45
N ASN A 14 39.29 27.62 -17.24
CA ASN A 14 39.06 26.69 -16.12
C ASN A 14 37.61 26.74 -15.58
N VAL A 15 36.97 27.91 -15.60
CA VAL A 15 35.57 28.08 -15.18
C VAL A 15 34.62 27.42 -16.18
N THR A 16 34.92 27.51 -17.48
CA THR A 16 34.08 26.92 -18.53
C THR A 16 34.18 25.39 -18.51
N THR A 17 35.37 24.82 -18.35
CA THR A 17 35.55 23.36 -18.19
C THR A 17 34.91 22.83 -16.91
N LEU A 18 35.01 23.59 -15.80
CA LEU A 18 34.32 23.25 -14.54
C LEU A 18 32.81 23.22 -14.76
N TRP A 19 32.23 24.21 -15.44
CA TRP A 19 30.80 24.24 -15.75
C TRP A 19 30.33 23.07 -16.60
N VAL A 20 31.07 22.76 -17.67
CA VAL A 20 30.74 21.65 -18.58
C VAL A 20 30.85 20.29 -17.87
N ALA A 21 31.83 20.10 -16.98
CA ALA A 21 31.96 18.89 -16.18
C ALA A 21 30.92 18.80 -15.04
N SER A 22 30.49 19.95 -14.51
CA SER A 22 29.52 20.01 -13.40
C SER A 22 28.09 19.72 -13.84
N LEU A 23 27.70 20.17 -15.04
CA LEU A 23 26.33 20.04 -15.56
C LEU A 23 25.81 18.59 -15.55
N PRO A 24 26.54 17.58 -16.05
CA PRO A 24 26.13 16.18 -15.96
C PRO A 24 25.96 15.68 -14.53
N VAL A 25 26.85 16.09 -13.62
CA VAL A 25 26.78 15.71 -12.20
C VAL A 25 25.52 16.30 -11.56
N PHE A 26 25.21 17.58 -11.83
CA PHE A 26 23.97 18.20 -11.40
C PHE A 26 22.75 17.51 -11.99
N ALA A 27 22.77 17.19 -13.28
CA ALA A 27 21.66 16.49 -13.94
C ALA A 27 21.37 15.13 -13.27
N ILE A 28 22.41 14.34 -13.00
CA ILE A 28 22.28 13.06 -12.28
C ILE A 28 21.70 13.26 -10.88
N LEU A 29 22.20 14.25 -10.15
CA LEU A 29 21.72 14.58 -8.80
C LEU A 29 20.23 14.98 -8.81
N PHE A 30 19.82 15.84 -9.75
CA PHE A 30 18.43 16.24 -9.91
C PHE A 30 17.53 15.07 -10.31
N MET A 31 17.98 14.18 -11.20
CA MET A 31 17.23 12.98 -11.55
C MET A 31 17.08 12.01 -10.36
N PHE A 32 18.07 11.95 -9.47
CA PHE A 32 18.00 11.17 -8.23
C PHE A 32 16.96 11.76 -7.27
N ILE A 33 17.03 13.07 -7.03
CA ILE A 33 16.05 13.79 -6.19
C ILE A 33 14.64 13.63 -6.77
N GLY A 34 14.48 13.79 -8.09
CA GLY A 34 13.20 13.61 -8.77
C GLY A 34 12.66 12.18 -8.62
N SER A 35 13.53 11.17 -8.71
CA SER A 35 13.13 9.78 -8.48
C SER A 35 12.67 9.52 -7.05
N LEU A 36 13.34 10.13 -6.06
CA LEU A 36 12.94 10.07 -4.65
C LEU A 36 11.58 10.74 -4.42
N ALA A 37 11.35 11.91 -5.02
CA ALA A 37 10.08 12.62 -4.94
C ALA A 37 8.92 11.80 -5.53
N VAL A 38 9.13 11.15 -6.68
CA VAL A 38 8.13 10.25 -7.27
C VAL A 38 7.87 9.03 -6.37
N ALA A 39 8.91 8.47 -5.75
CA ALA A 39 8.76 7.36 -4.82
C ALA A 39 7.92 7.76 -3.61
N TRP A 40 8.21 8.93 -3.02
CA TRP A 40 7.49 9.45 -1.86
C TRP A 40 6.02 9.76 -2.19
N MET A 41 5.76 10.40 -3.33
CA MET A 41 4.39 10.64 -3.80
C MET A 41 3.62 9.33 -4.03
N SER A 42 4.27 8.32 -4.62
CA SER A 42 3.66 7.00 -4.84
C SER A 42 3.36 6.28 -3.52
N HIS A 43 4.24 6.41 -2.52
CA HIS A 43 4.01 5.87 -1.19
C HIS A 43 2.84 6.56 -0.50
N SER A 44 2.81 7.90 -0.52
CA SER A 44 1.70 8.69 0.05
C SER A 44 0.35 8.31 -0.57
N ASN A 45 0.27 8.21 -1.89
CA ASN A 45 -0.96 7.77 -2.58
C ASN A 45 -1.36 6.35 -2.18
N SER A 46 -0.41 5.43 -2.10
CA SER A 46 -0.67 4.04 -1.69
C SER A 46 -1.14 3.94 -0.25
N GLN A 47 -0.59 4.78 0.63
CA GLN A 47 -0.98 4.85 2.04
C GLN A 47 -2.42 5.35 2.18
N VAL A 48 -2.76 6.47 1.55
CA VAL A 48 -4.13 7.02 1.55
C VAL A 48 -5.11 6.03 0.93
N ALA A 49 -4.72 5.35 -0.14
CA ALA A 49 -5.51 4.29 -0.75
C ALA A 49 -5.78 3.12 0.21
N GLY A 50 -4.75 2.66 0.93
CA GLY A 50 -4.89 1.63 1.96
C GLY A 50 -5.82 2.05 3.09
N ASP A 51 -5.67 3.28 3.60
CA ASP A 51 -6.49 3.81 4.69
C ASP A 51 -7.96 3.91 4.29
N ALA A 52 -8.25 4.51 3.13
CA ALA A 52 -9.61 4.62 2.62
C ALA A 52 -10.24 3.25 2.32
N ALA A 53 -9.47 2.33 1.73
CA ALA A 53 -9.95 1.00 1.38
C ALA A 53 -10.17 0.12 2.61
N SER A 54 -9.32 0.21 3.63
CA SER A 54 -9.50 -0.52 4.89
C SER A 54 -10.76 -0.06 5.63
N LEU A 55 -11.02 1.25 5.69
CA LEU A 55 -12.27 1.77 6.27
C LEU A 55 -13.51 1.27 5.50
N ALA A 56 -13.46 1.29 4.16
CA ALA A 56 -14.54 0.82 3.32
C ALA A 56 -14.77 -0.71 3.46
N ALA A 57 -13.68 -1.48 3.54
CA ALA A 57 -13.72 -2.92 3.77
C ALA A 57 -14.34 -3.24 5.13
N THR A 58 -13.92 -2.56 6.20
CA THR A 58 -14.49 -2.73 7.53
C THR A 58 -15.98 -2.42 7.54
N LYS A 59 -16.40 -1.29 6.97
CA LYS A 59 -17.82 -0.93 6.92
C LYS A 59 -18.67 -1.97 6.19
N LYS A 60 -18.14 -2.60 5.15
CA LYS A 60 -18.83 -3.67 4.42
C LYS A 60 -18.88 -4.97 5.21
N MET A 61 -17.77 -5.36 5.85
CA MET A 61 -17.75 -6.52 6.72
C MET A 61 -18.71 -6.38 7.90
N ASP A 62 -18.82 -5.19 8.50
CA ASP A 62 -19.80 -4.91 9.57
C ASP A 62 -21.22 -5.30 9.13
N GLY A 63 -21.61 -4.89 7.92
CA GLY A 63 -22.95 -5.20 7.38
C GLY A 63 -23.15 -6.68 7.05
N TRP A 64 -22.13 -7.34 6.49
CA TRP A 64 -22.25 -8.76 6.15
C TRP A 64 -22.29 -9.65 7.37
N ILE A 65 -21.42 -9.43 8.36
CA ILE A 65 -21.38 -10.23 9.58
C ILE A 65 -22.71 -10.19 10.31
N SER A 66 -23.33 -9.01 10.43
CA SER A 66 -24.66 -8.91 11.02
C SER A 66 -25.74 -9.67 10.23
N GLY A 67 -25.68 -9.65 8.90
CA GLY A 67 -26.64 -10.39 8.06
C GLY A 67 -26.38 -11.90 7.99
N ASP A 68 -25.12 -12.30 8.02
CA ASP A 68 -24.64 -13.67 7.91
C ASP A 68 -24.77 -14.45 9.22
N LEU A 69 -24.81 -13.75 10.36
CA LEU A 69 -24.93 -14.37 11.68
C LEU A 69 -26.19 -15.24 11.79
N ALA A 70 -27.33 -14.75 11.31
CA ALA A 70 -28.58 -15.49 11.35
C ALA A 70 -28.50 -16.77 10.51
N ALA A 71 -27.96 -16.68 9.29
CA ALA A 71 -27.76 -17.83 8.42
C ALA A 71 -26.76 -18.84 9.01
N TRP A 72 -25.73 -18.36 9.70
CA TRP A 72 -24.75 -19.22 10.36
C TRP A 72 -25.33 -19.96 11.57
N LEU A 73 -26.19 -19.29 12.36
CA LEU A 73 -26.88 -19.90 13.49
C LEU A 73 -27.90 -20.95 13.02
N ASP A 74 -28.65 -20.68 11.95
CA ASP A 74 -29.58 -21.66 11.36
C ASP A 74 -28.87 -22.95 10.93
N LEU A 75 -27.69 -22.84 10.30
CA LEU A 75 -26.84 -23.99 9.96
C LEU A 75 -26.42 -24.83 11.18
N HIS A 76 -26.40 -24.22 12.36
CA HIS A 76 -26.07 -24.87 13.64
C HIS A 76 -27.30 -25.04 14.53
N LYS A 77 -28.52 -25.04 13.97
CA LYS A 77 -29.78 -25.24 14.70
C LYS A 77 -29.95 -24.28 15.88
N ASP A 78 -29.57 -23.02 15.67
CA ASP A 78 -29.59 -21.94 16.66
C ASP A 78 -28.72 -22.18 17.91
N ASN A 79 -27.83 -23.17 17.86
CA ASN A 79 -26.90 -23.46 18.95
C ASN A 79 -25.70 -22.52 18.92
N TYR A 80 -25.81 -21.40 19.63
CA TYR A 80 -24.74 -20.39 19.71
C TYR A 80 -23.39 -20.96 20.18
N GLN A 81 -23.41 -21.87 21.16
CA GLN A 81 -22.18 -22.45 21.71
C GLN A 81 -21.50 -23.38 20.70
N GLU A 82 -22.30 -24.03 19.85
CA GLU A 82 -21.80 -24.80 18.73
C GLU A 82 -21.26 -23.93 17.60
N ALA A 83 -21.94 -22.82 17.29
CA ALA A 83 -21.64 -21.92 16.19
C ALA A 83 -20.51 -20.91 16.47
N MET A 84 -20.36 -20.42 17.70
CA MET A 84 -19.47 -19.30 18.07
C MET A 84 -18.86 -19.41 19.48
N GLY A 85 -19.06 -20.53 20.18
CA GLY A 85 -18.68 -20.68 21.59
C GLY A 85 -17.17 -20.56 21.91
N ASN A 86 -16.29 -20.51 20.91
CA ASN A 86 -14.86 -20.27 21.09
C ASN A 86 -14.25 -19.52 19.90
N ASP A 87 -13.01 -19.08 20.05
CA ASP A 87 -12.29 -18.26 19.05
C ASP A 87 -12.16 -18.97 17.70
N ALA A 88 -11.92 -20.29 17.69
CA ALA A 88 -11.80 -21.07 16.46
C ALA A 88 -13.12 -21.14 15.66
N LYS A 89 -14.25 -21.24 16.37
CA LYS A 89 -15.59 -21.25 15.76
C LYS A 89 -15.99 -19.87 15.24
N ARG A 90 -15.66 -18.81 15.99
CA ARG A 90 -15.81 -17.43 15.50
C ARG A 90 -14.97 -17.21 14.25
N GLU A 91 -13.72 -17.67 14.24
CA GLU A 91 -12.85 -17.58 13.07
C GLU A 91 -13.42 -18.34 11.86
N ALA A 92 -13.99 -19.54 12.08
CA ALA A 92 -14.66 -20.30 11.03
C ALA A 92 -15.84 -19.52 10.42
N PHE A 93 -16.67 -18.89 11.26
CA PHE A 93 -17.74 -18.01 10.79
C PHE A 93 -17.22 -16.83 9.96
N ILE A 94 -16.19 -16.13 10.44
CA ILE A 94 -15.61 -14.98 9.72
C ILE A 94 -15.04 -15.42 8.37
N ARG A 95 -14.32 -16.55 8.32
CA ARG A 95 -13.82 -17.12 7.07
C ARG A 95 -14.95 -17.48 6.13
N TRP A 96 -16.05 -18.04 6.63
CA TRP A 96 -17.23 -18.37 5.84
C TRP A 96 -17.89 -17.11 5.25
N SER A 97 -18.15 -16.08 6.07
CA SER A 97 -18.73 -14.81 5.63
C SER A 97 -17.83 -14.11 4.59
N VAL A 98 -16.52 -14.06 4.83
CA VAL A 98 -15.55 -13.50 3.89
C VAL A 98 -15.51 -14.30 2.59
N ALA A 99 -15.56 -15.63 2.64
CA ALA A 99 -15.57 -16.47 1.44
C ALA A 99 -16.81 -16.21 0.58
N ARG A 100 -17.99 -16.09 1.21
CA ARG A 100 -19.27 -15.79 0.56
C ARG A 100 -19.25 -14.41 -0.13
N HIS A 101 -18.67 -13.41 0.52
CA HIS A 101 -18.65 -12.02 0.02
C HIS A 101 -17.34 -11.60 -0.65
N ARG A 102 -16.41 -12.55 -0.89
CA ARG A 102 -15.05 -12.27 -1.39
C ARG A 102 -15.04 -11.38 -2.64
N GLY A 103 -15.91 -11.67 -3.60
CA GLY A 103 -15.99 -10.91 -4.85
C GLY A 103 -16.42 -9.45 -4.63
N GLU A 104 -17.39 -9.22 -3.75
CA GLU A 104 -17.85 -7.87 -3.41
C GLU A 104 -16.80 -7.12 -2.58
N LEU A 105 -16.15 -7.80 -1.64
CA LEU A 105 -15.06 -7.23 -0.84
C LEU A 105 -13.92 -6.71 -1.72
N VAL A 106 -13.47 -7.54 -2.65
CA VAL A 106 -12.45 -7.14 -3.63
C VAL A 106 -12.94 -5.98 -4.48
N ARG A 107 -14.20 -5.98 -4.93
CA ARG A 107 -14.75 -4.90 -5.76
C ARG A 107 -14.80 -3.57 -5.02
N VAL A 108 -15.21 -3.58 -3.74
CA VAL A 108 -15.26 -2.39 -2.90
C VAL A 108 -13.86 -1.88 -2.65
N VAL A 109 -12.93 -2.73 -2.22
CA VAL A 109 -11.53 -2.33 -2.01
C VAL A 109 -10.93 -1.74 -3.27
N LYS A 110 -11.07 -2.42 -4.43
CA LYS A 110 -10.62 -1.89 -5.72
C LYS A 110 -11.18 -0.51 -6.01
N LYS A 111 -12.48 -0.27 -5.82
CA LYS A 111 -13.10 1.03 -6.08
C LYS A 111 -12.42 2.17 -5.30
N TYR A 112 -12.06 1.94 -4.03
CA TYR A 112 -11.42 2.96 -3.20
C TYR A 112 -9.92 3.08 -3.51
N VAL A 113 -9.22 1.97 -3.68
CA VAL A 113 -7.81 1.94 -4.10
C VAL A 113 -7.62 2.70 -5.42
N ASP A 114 -8.52 2.47 -6.37
CA ASP A 114 -8.50 3.09 -7.69
C ASP A 114 -8.73 4.60 -7.64
N LYS A 115 -9.66 5.04 -6.79
CA LYS A 115 -9.97 6.46 -6.58
C LYS A 115 -8.77 7.25 -6.06
N HIS A 116 -7.90 6.59 -5.29
CA HIS A 116 -6.71 7.20 -4.71
C HIS A 116 -5.41 6.89 -5.49
N GLY A 117 -5.54 6.38 -6.72
CA GLY A 117 -4.43 6.31 -7.67
C GLY A 117 -3.51 5.08 -7.54
N ALA A 118 -3.79 4.17 -6.60
CA ALA A 118 -3.06 2.91 -6.48
C ALA A 118 -3.51 1.92 -7.57
N LYS A 119 -2.54 1.26 -8.23
CA LYS A 119 -2.77 0.46 -9.45
C LYS A 119 -2.12 -0.92 -9.47
N GLY A 120 -1.43 -1.28 -8.40
CA GLY A 120 -0.65 -2.50 -8.29
C GLY A 120 -1.42 -3.64 -7.61
N LYS A 121 -0.65 -4.64 -7.17
CA LYS A 121 -1.20 -5.75 -6.38
C LYS A 121 -1.52 -5.29 -4.96
N GLY A 122 -2.49 -5.94 -4.33
CA GLY A 122 -2.83 -5.66 -2.95
C GLY A 122 -3.29 -6.87 -2.16
N LEU A 123 -3.38 -6.67 -0.86
CA LEU A 123 -3.76 -7.69 0.11
C LEU A 123 -4.76 -7.10 1.09
N ILE A 124 -5.82 -7.84 1.38
CA ILE A 124 -6.73 -7.57 2.48
C ILE A 124 -6.44 -8.64 3.54
N THR A 125 -6.03 -8.23 4.73
CA THR A 125 -5.70 -9.14 5.82
C THR A 125 -6.33 -8.69 7.14
N SER A 126 -6.62 -9.62 8.04
CA SER A 126 -6.91 -9.25 9.44
C SER A 126 -5.61 -9.19 10.24
N ARG A 127 -5.49 -8.18 11.10
CA ARG A 127 -4.35 -8.03 12.02
C ARG A 127 -4.76 -7.31 13.29
N SER A 128 -4.50 -7.90 14.45
CA SER A 128 -4.74 -7.29 15.77
C SER A 128 -6.14 -6.68 15.93
N GLY A 129 -7.18 -7.43 15.57
CA GLY A 129 -8.57 -6.96 15.68
C GLY A 129 -9.03 -6.00 14.57
N ARG A 130 -8.21 -5.76 13.55
CA ARG A 130 -8.46 -4.75 12.50
C ARG A 130 -8.36 -5.40 11.12
N LEU A 131 -9.00 -4.79 10.13
CA LEU A 131 -8.74 -5.11 8.72
C LEU A 131 -7.66 -4.18 8.20
N GLU A 132 -6.58 -4.77 7.72
CA GLU A 132 -5.50 -4.09 7.04
C GLU A 132 -5.67 -4.30 5.53
N VAL A 133 -5.55 -3.21 4.77
CA VAL A 133 -5.53 -3.25 3.31
C VAL A 133 -4.21 -2.67 2.83
N GLN A 134 -3.45 -3.51 2.12
CA GLN A 134 -2.24 -3.12 1.42
C GLN A 134 -2.60 -2.78 -0.03
N ALA A 135 -2.21 -1.59 -0.45
CA ALA A 135 -2.37 -1.08 -1.81
C ALA A 135 -0.98 -0.86 -2.42
N GLY A 136 -0.78 -1.36 -3.64
CA GLY A 136 0.45 -1.14 -4.41
C GLY A 136 0.28 -0.04 -5.46
N THR A 137 1.34 0.72 -5.71
CA THR A 137 1.46 1.63 -6.86
C THR A 137 2.75 1.31 -7.62
N PRO A 138 2.70 1.05 -8.94
CA PRO A 138 3.89 0.77 -9.73
C PRO A 138 4.89 1.92 -9.67
N PHE A 139 6.15 1.63 -9.33
CA PHE A 139 7.17 2.66 -9.24
C PHE A 139 7.71 3.03 -10.63
N LYS A 140 7.56 4.30 -11.00
CA LYS A 140 8.12 4.85 -12.24
C LYS A 140 9.38 5.66 -11.93
N SER A 141 10.51 4.98 -11.80
CA SER A 141 11.82 5.62 -11.66
C SER A 141 12.14 6.51 -12.87
N ILE A 142 12.81 7.64 -12.66
CA ILE A 142 13.29 8.49 -13.76
C ILE A 142 14.62 7.94 -14.31
N LEU A 143 15.49 7.45 -13.42
CA LEU A 143 16.85 6.95 -13.75
C LEU A 143 16.88 5.49 -14.21
N ALA A 144 16.10 4.61 -13.56
CA ALA A 144 16.23 3.17 -13.73
C ALA A 144 14.87 2.52 -14.02
N LYS A 145 14.18 3.02 -15.05
CA LYS A 145 12.84 2.56 -15.44
C LYS A 145 12.76 1.04 -15.54
N GLU A 146 13.70 0.44 -16.27
CA GLU A 146 13.75 -0.99 -16.58
C GLU A 146 13.93 -1.88 -15.33
N TYR A 147 14.73 -1.41 -14.37
CA TYR A 147 14.96 -2.14 -13.13
C TYR A 147 13.71 -2.16 -12.24
N PHE A 148 12.97 -1.05 -12.21
CA PHE A 148 11.84 -0.87 -11.30
C PHE A 148 10.47 -1.23 -11.88
N VAL A 149 10.37 -1.65 -13.15
CA VAL A 149 9.08 -2.00 -13.81
C VAL A 149 8.26 -3.04 -13.01
N LYS A 150 8.94 -3.95 -12.31
CA LYS A 150 8.30 -5.04 -11.56
C LYS A 150 8.04 -4.72 -10.09
N TYR A 151 8.41 -3.53 -9.62
CA TYR A 151 8.32 -3.15 -8.22
C TYR A 151 7.15 -2.18 -7.97
N ASP A 152 6.26 -2.61 -7.07
CA ASP A 152 5.20 -1.76 -6.54
C ASP A 152 5.67 -1.14 -5.22
N ILE A 153 5.51 0.16 -5.07
CA ILE A 153 5.57 0.83 -3.78
C ILE A 153 4.27 0.53 -3.06
N ARG A 154 4.38 0.01 -1.83
CA ARG A 154 3.23 -0.39 -1.02
C ARG A 154 2.92 0.65 0.04
N GLY A 155 1.64 0.85 0.30
CA GLY A 155 1.10 1.49 1.49
C GLY A 155 0.10 0.56 2.15
N SER A 156 -0.01 0.63 3.47
CA SER A 156 -0.87 -0.25 4.26
C SER A 156 -1.73 0.60 5.18
N GLY A 157 -3.05 0.49 5.06
CA GLY A 157 -3.97 1.16 5.96
C GLY A 157 -4.74 0.18 6.83
N SER A 158 -5.04 0.60 8.05
CA SER A 158 -5.73 -0.23 9.04
C SER A 158 -7.06 0.41 9.44
N GLY A 159 -8.15 -0.30 9.16
CA GLY A 159 -9.50 0.09 9.57
C GLY A 159 -9.66 0.09 11.08
N PRO A 160 -10.81 0.54 11.62
CA PRO A 160 -11.04 0.52 13.06
C PRO A 160 -11.07 -0.91 13.62
N SER A 161 -10.79 -1.05 14.91
CA SER A 161 -10.92 -2.34 15.60
C SER A 161 -12.38 -2.78 15.64
N ARG A 162 -12.60 -4.09 15.54
CA ARG A 162 -13.92 -4.72 15.54
C ARG A 162 -13.94 -5.94 16.44
N TYR A 163 -15.02 -6.05 17.23
CA TYR A 163 -15.21 -7.13 18.20
C TYR A 163 -15.14 -8.53 17.56
N TYR A 164 -15.63 -8.67 16.32
CA TYR A 164 -15.64 -9.95 15.62
C TYR A 164 -14.28 -10.36 15.06
N LEU A 165 -13.32 -9.43 15.02
CA LEU A 165 -11.90 -9.71 14.72
C LEU A 165 -11.06 -9.80 15.99
N ASP A 166 -11.66 -9.55 17.16
CA ASP A 166 -10.93 -9.61 18.41
C ASP A 166 -10.74 -11.07 18.85
N GLY A 167 -9.52 -11.39 19.26
CA GLY A 167 -9.13 -12.76 19.61
C GLY A 167 -9.07 -13.77 18.46
N ILE A 168 -9.24 -13.37 17.19
CA ILE A 168 -8.99 -14.27 16.05
C ILE A 168 -7.53 -14.17 15.59
N SER A 169 -7.02 -15.21 14.95
CA SER A 169 -5.63 -15.23 14.47
C SER A 169 -5.37 -14.15 13.40
N ASP A 170 -4.17 -13.56 13.44
CA ASP A 170 -3.70 -12.70 12.37
C ASP A 170 -3.70 -13.47 11.04
N GLY A 171 -4.26 -12.87 10.00
CA GLY A 171 -4.42 -13.53 8.69
C GLY A 171 -5.64 -14.46 8.57
N ALA A 172 -6.53 -14.51 9.57
CA ALA A 172 -7.82 -15.18 9.46
C ALA A 172 -8.63 -14.71 8.24
N VAL A 173 -8.57 -13.41 7.94
CA VAL A 173 -8.95 -12.86 6.64
C VAL A 173 -7.69 -12.76 5.80
N HIS A 174 -7.67 -13.40 4.62
CA HIS A 174 -6.55 -13.29 3.69
C HIS A 174 -7.04 -13.31 2.24
N VAL A 175 -7.21 -12.12 1.65
CA VAL A 175 -7.72 -11.97 0.30
C VAL A 175 -6.74 -11.16 -0.54
N LYS A 176 -6.03 -11.84 -1.44
CA LYS A 176 -5.22 -11.21 -2.47
C LYS A 176 -6.11 -10.67 -3.57
N TYR A 177 -5.80 -9.48 -4.06
CA TYR A 177 -6.43 -8.92 -5.25
C TYR A 177 -5.35 -8.34 -6.18
N ASN A 178 -5.54 -8.57 -7.47
CA ASN A 178 -4.76 -7.93 -8.50
C ASN A 178 -5.63 -6.90 -9.19
N ARG A 179 -5.03 -5.77 -9.56
CA ARG A 179 -5.62 -4.84 -10.52
C ARG A 179 -5.18 -5.22 -11.92
#